data_AF-B0DK26-F1
#
_entry.id   AF-B0DK26-F1
#
_cell.length_a   1.000
_cell.length_b   1.000
_cell.length_c   1.000
_cell.angle_alpha   90.00
_cell.angle_beta   90.00
_cell.angle_gamma   90.00
#
_symmetry.space_group_name_H-M   'P 1'
#
loop_
_entity.id
_entity.type
_entity.pdbx_description
1 polymer ?
#
loop_
_entity_poly.entity_id
_entity_poly.type
_entity_poly.pdbx_seq_one_letter_code
_entity_poly.pdbx_strand_id
1 'polypeptide(L)'
;MSDSQDASEGIFDNILKPGSSLNPTFLAILDAVFLLLFLVFVALAFVTSGNFHIFALMTIELGLWASVKWFVEEFKKSRTEEVGDNDQRKEE
;
A
#
# COMPACT_ATOMS: atom_id res chain seq x y z
N MET A 1 14.17 -0.41 29.87
CA MET A 1 12.87 -0.46 29.18
C MET A 1 12.91 0.62 28.09
N SER A 2 13.75 0.42 27.07
CA SER A 2 14.13 1.46 26.10
C SER A 2 14.58 0.80 24.79
N ASP A 3 13.73 0.02 24.13
CA ASP A 3 14.09 -0.68 22.87
C ASP A 3 13.03 -0.54 21.76
N SER A 4 11.98 0.27 21.95
CA SER A 4 10.88 0.38 20.97
C SER A 4 10.92 1.63 20.09
N GLN A 5 11.79 2.61 20.38
CA GLN A 5 11.87 3.84 19.57
C GLN A 5 12.78 3.70 18.33
N ASP A 6 13.88 2.95 18.42
CA ASP A 6 14.90 2.82 17.36
C ASP A 6 14.36 2.15 16.08
N ALA A 7 13.50 1.13 16.23
CA ALA A 7 12.87 0.43 15.12
C ALA A 7 11.90 1.31 14.33
N SER A 8 11.26 2.28 14.99
CA SER A 8 10.32 3.21 14.35
C SER A 8 11.09 4.19 13.47
N GLU A 9 12.13 4.81 14.03
CA GLU A 9 12.97 5.78 13.32
C GLU A 9 13.65 5.15 12.11
N GLY A 10 14.15 3.91 12.21
CA GLY A 10 14.74 3.19 11.07
C GLY A 10 13.74 2.88 9.94
N ILE A 11 12.46 2.63 10.25
CA ILE A 11 11.41 2.41 9.24
C ILE A 11 10.98 3.72 8.61
N PHE A 12 10.89 4.82 9.38
CA PHE A 12 10.63 6.15 8.85
C PHE A 12 11.79 6.67 7.99
N ASP A 13 13.04 6.44 8.37
CA ASP A 13 14.20 6.80 7.55
C ASP A 13 14.29 5.97 6.26
N ASN A 14 13.89 4.68 6.32
CA ASN A 14 13.77 3.86 5.12
C ASN A 14 12.54 4.23 4.27
N ILE A 15 11.43 4.71 4.83
CA ILE A 15 10.25 5.14 4.06
C ILE A 15 10.49 6.49 3.36
N LEU A 16 11.28 7.37 3.97
CA LEU A 16 11.65 8.68 3.43
C LEU A 16 12.82 8.62 2.45
N LYS A 17 13.52 7.48 2.37
CA LYS A 17 14.59 7.28 1.38
C LYS A 17 14.00 7.20 -0.03
N PRO A 18 14.42 8.06 -0.96
CA PRO A 18 13.84 8.10 -2.30
C PRO A 18 14.00 6.74 -3.00
N GLY A 19 12.88 6.15 -3.44
CA GLY A 19 12.82 4.83 -4.08
C GLY A 19 12.30 3.68 -3.21
N SER A 20 12.05 3.90 -1.92
CA SER A 20 11.56 2.87 -0.99
C SER A 20 10.08 2.48 -1.19
N SER A 21 9.29 3.37 -1.81
CA SER A 21 7.91 3.11 -2.21
C SER A 21 7.75 1.95 -3.22
N LEU A 22 8.85 1.43 -3.76
CA LEU A 22 8.87 0.35 -4.73
C LEU A 22 9.31 -1.01 -4.18
N ASN A 23 9.53 -1.11 -2.87
CA ASN A 23 9.77 -2.40 -2.27
C ASN A 23 8.46 -3.19 -2.10
N PRO A 24 8.43 -4.49 -2.43
CA PRO A 24 7.24 -5.34 -2.24
C PRO A 24 6.79 -5.37 -0.77
N THR A 25 7.69 -5.09 0.16
CA THR A 25 7.39 -4.92 1.59
C THR A 25 6.40 -3.79 1.87
N PHE A 26 6.48 -2.66 1.16
CA PHE A 26 5.55 -1.54 1.36
C PHE A 26 4.12 -1.92 0.95
N LEU A 27 3.98 -2.63 -0.17
CA LEU A 27 2.69 -3.16 -0.59
C LEU A 27 2.10 -4.13 0.43
N ALA A 28 2.92 -5.01 1.01
CA ALA A 28 2.49 -5.95 2.03
C ALA A 28 2.04 -5.23 3.31
N ILE A 29 2.72 -4.15 3.70
CA ILE A 29 2.32 -3.31 4.83
C ILE A 29 0.98 -2.62 4.52
N LEU A 30 0.80 -2.04 3.33
CA LEU A 30 -0.47 -1.41 2.95
C LEU A 30 -1.63 -2.41 2.97
N ASP A 31 -1.43 -3.61 2.43
CA ASP A 31 -2.43 -4.68 2.49
C ASP A 31 -2.78 -5.06 3.93
N ALA A 32 -1.79 -5.16 4.82
CA ALA A 32 -2.01 -5.39 6.24
C ALA A 32 -2.79 -4.25 6.93
N VAL A 33 -2.50 -2.99 6.58
CA VAL A 33 -3.21 -1.82 7.12
C VAL A 33 -4.66 -1.80 6.64
N PHE A 34 -4.92 -2.09 5.36
CA PHE A 34 -6.29 -2.22 4.85
C PHE A 34 -7.02 -3.38 5.53
N LEU A 35 -6.39 -4.54 5.70
CA LEU A 35 -7.02 -5.66 6.42
C LEU A 35 -7.38 -5.30 7.88
N LEU A 36 -6.49 -4.59 8.57
CA LEU A 36 -6.73 -4.12 9.94
C LEU A 36 -7.90 -3.13 9.97
N LEU A 37 -7.94 -2.18 9.02
CA LEU A 37 -9.02 -1.21 8.89
C LEU A 37 -10.36 -1.90 8.61
N PHE A 38 -10.40 -2.88 7.71
CA PHE A 38 -11.58 -3.68 7.40
C PHE A 38 -12.10 -4.37 8.67
N LEU A 39 -11.19 -4.96 9.46
CA LEU A 39 -11.53 -5.61 10.72
C LEU A 39 -12.17 -4.62 11.70
N VAL A 40 -11.63 -3.39 11.79
CA VAL A 40 -12.22 -2.31 12.59
C VAL A 40 -13.62 -1.95 12.08
N PHE A 41 -13.84 -1.86 10.77
CA PHE A 41 -15.17 -1.62 10.22
C PHE A 41 -16.13 -2.78 10.48
N VAL A 42 -15.69 -4.03 10.43
CA VAL A 42 -16.51 -5.20 10.80
C VAL A 42 -16.89 -5.15 12.29
N ALA A 43 -15.94 -4.84 13.17
CA ALA A 43 -16.21 -4.69 14.60
C ALA A 43 -17.20 -3.55 14.87
N LEU A 44 -17.03 -2.39 14.22
CA LEU A 44 -17.94 -1.26 14.32
C LEU A 44 -19.32 -1.56 13.72
N ALA A 45 -19.39 -2.32 12.62
CA ALA A 45 -20.65 -2.76 12.03
C ALA A 45 -21.48 -3.57 13.04
N PHE A 46 -20.81 -4.45 13.79
CA PHE A 46 -21.43 -5.26 14.83
C PHE A 46 -21.90 -4.42 16.03
N VAL A 47 -21.05 -3.52 16.54
CA VAL A 47 -21.38 -2.65 17.68
C VAL A 47 -22.49 -1.66 17.34
N THR A 48 -22.52 -1.13 16.11
CA THR A 48 -23.43 -0.05 15.70
C THR A 48 -24.76 -0.58 15.13
N SER A 49 -25.03 -1.89 15.20
CA SER A 49 -26.29 -2.49 14.72
C SER A 49 -26.57 -2.23 13.21
N GLY A 50 -25.52 -2.21 12.37
CA GLY A 50 -25.69 -2.21 10.91
C GLY A 50 -26.23 -0.91 10.29
N ASN A 51 -25.70 0.25 10.69
CA ASN A 51 -26.03 1.52 10.02
C ASN A 51 -25.46 1.54 8.59
N PHE A 52 -26.26 1.96 7.60
CA PHE A 52 -25.89 2.08 6.18
C PHE A 52 -24.56 2.84 5.97
N HIS A 53 -24.24 3.75 6.88
CA HIS A 53 -22.96 4.47 6.89
C HIS A 53 -21.73 3.54 6.89
N ILE A 54 -21.76 2.43 7.65
CA ILE A 54 -20.63 1.49 7.73
C ILE A 54 -20.45 0.71 6.42
N PHE A 55 -21.54 0.45 5.69
CA PHE A 55 -21.49 -0.17 4.36
C PHE A 55 -20.82 0.73 3.32
N ALA A 56 -21.08 2.04 3.37
CA ALA A 56 -20.41 3.00 2.51
C ALA A 56 -18.89 3.05 2.79
N LEU A 57 -18.51 3.02 4.07
CA LEU A 57 -17.11 3.01 4.49
C LEU A 57 -16.35 1.75 4.02
N MET A 58 -16.95 0.55 4.16
CA MET A 58 -16.37 -0.68 3.61
C MET A 58 -16.22 -0.64 2.08
N THR A 59 -17.19 -0.05 1.37
CA THR A 59 -17.13 0.03 -0.10
C THR A 59 -16.00 0.96 -0.55
N ILE A 60 -15.85 2.11 0.11
CA ILE A 60 -14.78 3.08 -0.19
C ILE A 60 -13.42 2.46 0.13
N GLU A 61 -13.29 1.73 1.23
CA GLU A 61 -12.07 0.98 1.55
C GLU A 61 -11.68 -0.01 0.46
N LEU A 62 -12.62 -0.85 0.00
CA LEU A 62 -12.35 -1.80 -1.09
C LEU A 62 -11.97 -1.09 -2.38
N GLY A 63 -12.61 0.04 -2.69
CA GLY A 63 -12.23 0.89 -3.82
C GLY A 63 -10.82 1.46 -3.69
N LEU A 64 -10.43 1.85 -2.49
CA LEU A 64 -9.08 2.34 -2.19
C LEU A 64 -8.04 1.22 -2.31
N TRP A 65 -8.32 0.02 -1.80
CA TRP A 65 -7.46 -1.16 -1.95
C TRP A 65 -7.26 -1.53 -3.43
N ALA A 66 -8.35 -1.54 -4.21
CA ALA A 66 -8.29 -1.79 -5.66
C ALA A 66 -7.48 -0.70 -6.40
N SER A 67 -7.64 0.57 -6.03
CA SER A 67 -6.89 1.69 -6.61
C SER A 67 -5.38 1.55 -6.36
N VAL A 68 -4.97 1.18 -5.14
CA VAL A 68 -3.56 0.93 -4.82
C VAL A 68 -2.99 -0.25 -5.61
N LYS A 69 -3.74 -1.37 -5.69
CA LYS A 69 -3.35 -2.54 -6.48
C LYS A 69 -3.13 -2.20 -7.95
N TRP A 70 -4.05 -1.44 -8.54
CA TRP A 70 -3.95 -1.00 -9.92
C TRP A 70 -2.79 -0.02 -10.14
N PHE A 71 -2.63 0.96 -9.23
CA PHE A 71 -1.54 1.93 -9.27
C PHE A 71 -0.16 1.27 -9.27
N VAL A 72 0.05 0.21 -8.46
CA VAL A 72 1.34 -0.48 -8.43
C VAL A 72 1.61 -1.27 -9.71
N GLU A 73 0.59 -1.93 -10.27
CA GLU A 73 0.74 -2.65 -11.54
C GLU A 73 1.14 -1.69 -12.66
N GLU A 74 0.48 -0.53 -12.73
CA GLU A 74 0.80 0.54 -13.68
C GLU A 74 2.21 1.11 -13.43
N PHE A 75 2.60 1.28 -12.17
CA PHE A 75 3.94 1.77 -11.80
C PHE A 75 5.05 0.78 -12.18
N LYS A 76 4.81 -0.53 -12.08
CA LYS A 76 5.77 -1.56 -12.53
C LYS A 76 5.91 -1.56 -14.04
N LYS A 77 4.80 -1.36 -14.76
CA LYS A 77 4.79 -1.31 -16.21
C LYS A 77 5.58 -0.13 -16.75
N SER A 78 5.32 1.08 -16.26
CA SER A 78 6.04 2.29 -16.68
C SER A 78 7.54 2.23 -16.39
N ARG A 79 7.95 1.59 -15.29
CA ARG A 79 9.37 1.43 -14.95
C ARG A 79 10.09 0.34 -15.77
N THR A 80 9.35 -0.63 -16.29
CA THR A 80 9.90 -1.70 -17.15
C THR A 80 10.10 -1.19 -18.58
N GLU A 81 9.22 -0.29 -19.05
CA GLU A 81 9.32 0.34 -20.37
C GLU A 81 10.57 1.24 -20.51
N GLU A 82 11.03 1.90 -19.44
CA GLU A 82 12.30 2.66 -19.46
C GLU A 82 13.57 1.79 -19.59
N VAL A 83 13.53 0.53 -19.13
CA VAL A 83 14.69 -0.38 -19.19
C VAL A 83 14.80 -1.08 -20.55
N GLY A 84 13.69 -1.24 -21.27
CA GLY A 84 13.66 -1.86 -22.60
C GLY A 84 14.19 -0.98 -23.75
N ASP A 85 14.26 0.34 -23.57
CA ASP A 85 14.72 1.28 -24.60
C ASP A 85 16.26 1.35 -24.74
N ASN A 86 17.00 1.10 -23.65
CA ASN A 86 18.47 1.18 -23.65
C ASN A 86 19.19 -0.02 -24.30
N ASP A 87 18.48 -1.12 -24.56
CA ASP A 87 19.04 -2.32 -25.19
C ASP A 87 18.97 -2.23 -26.74
N GLN A 88 17.97 -1.54 -27.28
CA GLN A 88 17.77 -1.37 -28.73
C GLN A 88 18.81 -0.43 -29.37
N ARG A 89 19.48 0.45 -28.61
CA ARG A 89 20.47 1.40 -29.13
C ARG A 89 21.93 0.90 -29.06
N LYS A 90 22.17 -0.33 -28.61
CA LYS A 90 23.52 -0.94 -28.60
C LYS A 90 23.78 -1.88 -29.77
N GLU A 91 22.75 -2.18 -30.58
CA GLU A 91 22.86 -3.07 -31.74
C GLU A 91 22.80 -2.34 -33.11
N GLU A 92 22.64 -1.02 -33.13
CA GLU A 92 22.73 -0.19 -34.36
C GLU A 92 24.05 0.60 -34.46
#